data_AF-A0AA95MGC4-F1
#
_entry.id   AF-A0AA95MGC4-F1
#
_cell.length_a   1.000
_cell.length_b   1.000
_cell.length_c   1.000
_cell.angle_alpha   90.00
_cell.angle_beta   90.00
_cell.angle_gamma   90.00
#
_symmetry.space_group_name_H-M   'P 1'
#
loop_
_entity.id
_entity.type
_entity.pdbx_description
1 polymer ?
#
loop_
_entity_poly.entity_id
_entity_poly.type
_entity_poly.pdbx_seq_one_letter_code
_entity_poly.pdbx_strand_id
1 'polypeptide(L)'
;MKKWKIMLSIFVLMLAAAAGTLYYFLNIKEYKTADTKVVEIVKSDYKIKLPDKGRSEGTTEGTTEGQAKGESGTKTAENTAVEATNSNDGRSSNSSQNAASSNQESKPVAADILAKYQPAFNDLESQANGKLNNLVSYAYSEYQAKKANGEEVSYFYFYSKYSSAAKQLETSIDQSFDYIYGALVKELEDSGYSAGEAKSIKDHYVSLKKQRRSALMKNAVENLK
;
A
#
# COMPACT_ATOMS: atom_id res chain seq x y z
N MET A 1 34.90 11.23 59.18
CA MET A 1 33.63 11.75 58.61
C MET A 1 33.76 12.55 57.30
N LYS A 2 34.89 13.19 56.98
CA LYS A 2 35.02 14.02 55.76
C LYS A 2 35.13 13.22 54.44
N LYS A 3 35.76 12.03 54.46
CA LYS A 3 35.98 11.20 53.27
C LYS A 3 34.68 10.60 52.68
N TRP A 4 33.68 10.31 53.52
CA TRP A 4 32.38 9.81 53.05
C TRP A 4 31.57 10.90 52.34
N LYS A 5 31.66 12.16 52.78
CA LYS A 5 31.04 13.31 52.10
C LYS A 5 31.66 13.57 50.72
N ILE A 6 32.96 13.32 50.56
CA ILE A 6 33.67 13.42 49.27
C ILE A 6 33.23 12.30 48.32
N MET A 7 33.14 11.06 48.80
CA MET A 7 32.65 9.93 47.97
C MET A 7 31.18 10.11 47.55
N LEU A 8 30.33 10.63 48.43
CA LEU A 8 28.94 10.94 48.10
C LEU A 8 28.84 12.01 47.01
N SER A 9 29.68 13.06 47.09
CA SER A 9 29.71 14.14 46.09
C SER A 9 30.12 13.63 44.70
N ILE A 10 31.14 12.76 44.63
CA ILE A 10 31.58 12.15 43.36
C ILE A 10 30.50 11.24 42.77
N PHE A 11 29.79 10.48 43.61
CA PHE A 11 28.69 9.63 43.16
C PHE A 11 27.52 10.44 42.60
N VAL A 12 27.16 11.55 43.25
CA VAL A 12 26.12 12.47 42.74
C VAL A 12 26.55 13.13 41.44
N LEU A 13 27.84 13.47 41.28
CA LEU A 13 28.37 14.02 40.02
C LEU A 13 28.31 13.00 38.87
N MET A 14 28.66 11.73 39.15
CA MET A 14 28.52 10.64 38.18
C MET A 14 27.05 10.39 37.82
N LEU A 15 26.13 10.43 38.80
CA LEU A 15 24.71 10.32 38.53
C LEU A 15 24.18 11.50 37.73
N ALA A 16 24.66 12.71 37.95
CA ALA A 16 24.31 13.88 37.14
C ALA A 16 24.84 13.78 35.71
N ALA A 17 26.06 13.25 35.53
CA ALA A 17 26.64 12.99 34.21
C ALA A 17 25.92 11.86 33.46
N ALA A 18 25.57 10.77 34.17
CA ALA A 18 24.79 9.65 33.64
C ALA A 18 23.34 10.08 33.32
N ALA A 19 22.71 10.85 34.19
CA ALA A 19 21.39 11.43 33.95
C ALA A 19 21.43 12.45 32.80
N GLY A 20 22.49 13.25 32.68
CA GLY A 20 22.69 14.17 31.56
C GLY A 20 22.89 13.44 30.22
N THR A 21 23.64 12.33 30.22
CA THR A 21 23.82 11.48 29.02
C THR A 21 22.58 10.66 28.68
N LEU A 22 21.84 10.14 29.68
CA LEU A 22 20.53 9.54 29.48
C LEU A 22 19.50 10.57 29.00
N TYR A 23 19.50 11.78 29.55
CA TYR A 23 18.66 12.89 29.11
C TYR A 23 19.00 13.30 27.68
N TYR A 24 20.29 13.37 27.33
CA TYR A 24 20.75 13.58 25.95
C TYR A 24 20.26 12.43 25.04
N PHE A 25 20.44 11.17 25.42
CA PHE A 25 20.02 10.03 24.59
C PHE A 25 18.49 9.84 24.48
N LEU A 26 17.72 10.15 25.52
CA LEU A 26 16.27 10.07 25.55
C LEU A 26 15.61 11.29 24.88
N ASN A 27 16.15 12.52 25.05
CA ASN A 27 15.58 13.73 24.43
C ASN A 27 16.13 14.07 23.04
N ILE A 28 17.25 13.51 22.60
CA ILE A 28 17.79 13.75 21.23
C ILE A 28 17.33 12.68 20.25
N LYS A 29 16.82 11.54 20.72
CA LYS A 29 16.06 10.61 19.86
C LYS A 29 14.61 11.05 19.63
N GLU A 30 14.07 11.89 20.51
CA GLU A 30 12.95 12.76 20.18
C GLU A 30 13.47 14.10 19.63
N TYR A 31 14.18 14.07 18.51
CA TYR A 31 14.26 15.27 17.68
C TYR A 31 12.84 15.59 17.22
N LYS A 32 12.18 16.42 18.03
CA LYS A 32 10.91 17.09 17.78
C LYS A 32 11.03 17.86 16.49
N THR A 33 10.63 17.20 15.43
CA THR A 33 9.76 17.68 14.36
C THR A 33 9.43 16.43 13.56
N ALA A 34 8.68 15.51 14.18
CA ALA A 34 7.77 14.69 13.41
C ALA A 34 6.82 15.71 12.77
N ASP A 35 7.23 16.21 11.61
CA ASP A 35 6.50 17.19 10.85
C ASP A 35 5.10 16.60 10.67
N THR A 36 4.11 17.23 11.31
CA THR A 36 2.76 16.67 11.43
C THR A 36 2.21 16.28 10.07
N LYS A 37 2.58 17.01 9.00
CA LYS A 37 2.19 16.69 7.63
C LYS A 37 2.88 15.43 7.10
N VAL A 38 4.16 15.23 7.40
CA VAL A 38 4.86 13.98 7.06
C VAL A 38 4.24 12.80 7.80
N VAL A 39 3.92 12.96 9.09
CA VAL A 39 3.25 11.93 9.89
C VAL A 39 1.87 11.58 9.30
N GLU A 40 1.11 12.58 8.91
CA GLU A 40 -0.21 12.40 8.30
C GLU A 40 -0.12 11.68 6.94
N ILE A 41 0.83 12.06 6.09
CA ILE A 41 1.08 11.39 4.79
C ILE A 41 1.44 9.92 4.99
N VAL A 42 2.23 9.61 6.01
CA VAL A 42 2.74 8.27 6.30
C VAL A 42 1.74 7.40 7.07
N LYS A 43 0.65 7.99 7.58
CA LYS A 43 -0.36 7.27 8.36
C LYS A 43 -0.83 6.01 7.62
N SER A 44 -0.83 4.89 8.36
CA SER A 44 -0.79 3.51 7.87
C SER A 44 -2.06 3.01 7.20
N ASP A 45 -3.11 3.81 7.14
CA ASP A 45 -4.43 3.32 6.74
C ASP A 45 -4.48 3.22 5.21
N TYR A 46 -4.20 2.03 4.67
CA TYR A 46 -4.52 1.65 3.30
C TYR A 46 -5.91 1.03 3.29
N LYS A 47 -6.78 1.53 2.41
CA LYS A 47 -8.13 0.97 2.25
C LYS A 47 -8.03 -0.28 1.40
N ILE A 48 -8.12 -1.44 2.04
CA ILE A 48 -8.09 -2.73 1.35
C ILE A 48 -9.51 -3.26 1.20
N LYS A 49 -9.90 -3.55 -0.04
CA LYS A 49 -11.16 -4.21 -0.38
C LYS A 49 -10.82 -5.57 -0.95
N LEU A 50 -11.11 -6.64 -0.22
CA LEU A 50 -10.99 -7.99 -0.73
C LEU A 50 -12.26 -8.36 -1.52
N PRO A 51 -12.16 -9.20 -2.56
CA PRO A 51 -13.34 -9.74 -3.22
C PRO A 51 -14.14 -10.59 -2.23
N ASP A 52 -15.46 -10.46 -2.27
CA ASP A 52 -16.36 -11.21 -1.41
C ASP A 52 -16.36 -12.69 -1.82
N LYS A 53 -16.06 -13.58 -0.86
CA LYS A 53 -16.16 -15.03 -1.05
C LYS A 53 -17.63 -15.38 -0.87
N GLY A 54 -18.43 -15.39 -1.94
CA GLY A 54 -19.88 -15.59 -1.94
C GLY A 54 -20.44 -16.62 -0.92
N ARG A 55 -20.54 -16.22 0.35
CA ARG A 55 -21.07 -17.02 1.45
C ARG A 55 -21.68 -16.05 2.46
N SER A 56 -23.01 -16.15 2.54
CA SER A 56 -23.90 -15.49 3.49
C SER A 56 -23.32 -15.34 4.89
N GLU A 57 -23.42 -14.12 5.41
CA GLU A 57 -23.41 -13.68 6.81
C GLU A 57 -22.33 -14.22 7.76
N GLY A 58 -21.42 -13.32 8.17
CA GLY A 58 -20.46 -13.54 9.23
C GLY A 58 -19.68 -12.27 9.53
N THR A 59 -20.31 -11.33 10.23
CA THR A 59 -19.77 -10.06 10.73
C THR A 59 -18.33 -10.16 11.23
N THR A 60 -17.44 -9.31 10.74
CA THR A 60 -16.34 -8.80 11.56
C THR A 60 -16.18 -7.31 11.28
N GLU A 61 -16.43 -6.52 12.32
CA GLU A 61 -16.53 -5.07 12.33
C GLU A 61 -15.21 -4.39 11.94
N GLY A 62 -15.31 -3.38 11.09
CA GLY A 62 -14.27 -2.42 10.75
C GLY A 62 -14.91 -1.08 10.44
N THR A 63 -15.47 -0.45 11.46
CA THR A 63 -16.14 0.85 11.44
C THR A 63 -15.27 1.95 10.84
N THR A 64 -15.77 2.63 9.81
CA THR A 64 -15.72 4.09 9.73
C THR A 64 -16.78 4.61 8.75
N GLU A 65 -17.80 5.25 9.32
CA GLU A 65 -18.85 6.00 8.64
C GLU A 65 -18.30 7.26 7.97
N GLY A 66 -18.94 7.65 6.86
CA GLY A 66 -18.66 8.89 6.13
C GLY A 66 -19.48 8.96 4.84
N GLN A 67 -20.79 9.21 5.00
CA GLN A 67 -21.84 9.25 3.99
C GLN A 67 -21.92 10.60 3.26
N ALA A 68 -22.14 10.58 1.93
CA ALA A 68 -23.01 11.44 1.10
C ALA A 68 -22.46 11.54 -0.35
N LYS A 69 -23.21 11.77 -1.44
CA LYS A 69 -24.56 11.46 -1.99
C LYS A 69 -24.61 12.23 -3.33
N GLY A 70 -25.17 11.64 -4.39
CA GLY A 70 -25.57 12.32 -5.66
C GLY A 70 -24.88 11.69 -6.88
N GLU A 71 -25.47 10.80 -7.70
CA GLU A 71 -26.73 10.79 -8.49
C GLU A 71 -26.57 11.38 -9.93
N SER A 72 -27.26 10.71 -10.87
CA SER A 72 -27.42 10.96 -12.32
C SER A 72 -26.44 10.16 -13.21
N GLY A 73 -26.82 9.17 -14.04
CA GLY A 73 -28.00 9.02 -14.90
C GLY A 73 -27.62 9.45 -16.33
N THR A 74 -27.42 8.57 -17.33
CA THR A 74 -28.46 8.23 -18.32
C THR A 74 -27.88 7.29 -19.41
N LYS A 75 -28.76 6.42 -19.93
CA LYS A 75 -28.61 5.42 -21.01
C LYS A 75 -28.38 6.07 -22.38
N THR A 76 -27.81 5.35 -23.35
CA THR A 76 -28.29 5.29 -24.75
C THR A 76 -27.71 4.05 -25.44
N ALA A 77 -28.56 3.37 -26.21
CA ALA A 77 -28.32 2.20 -27.03
C ALA A 77 -28.50 2.57 -28.52
N GLU A 78 -27.73 1.96 -29.42
CA GLU A 78 -28.01 1.68 -30.85
C GLU A 78 -26.70 1.10 -31.42
N ASN A 79 -26.57 -0.15 -31.89
CA ASN A 79 -27.29 -0.96 -32.87
C ASN A 79 -27.17 -0.44 -34.32
N THR A 80 -26.60 -1.29 -35.20
CA THR A 80 -26.61 -1.35 -36.69
C THR A 80 -25.22 -1.79 -37.17
N ALA A 81 -24.98 -2.71 -38.10
CA ALA A 81 -25.72 -3.79 -38.73
C ALA A 81 -24.70 -4.55 -39.62
N VAL A 82 -24.85 -5.87 -39.68
CA VAL A 82 -24.49 -6.83 -40.75
C VAL A 82 -23.46 -6.48 -41.83
N GLU A 83 -22.49 -7.38 -42.01
CA GLU A 83 -22.35 -8.06 -43.31
C GLU A 83 -21.89 -9.51 -43.15
N ALA A 84 -22.56 -10.39 -43.89
CA ALA A 84 -22.44 -11.84 -43.87
C ALA A 84 -21.48 -12.32 -44.96
N THR A 85 -20.84 -13.49 -44.79
CA THR A 85 -20.72 -14.47 -45.88
C THR A 85 -20.54 -15.89 -45.34
N ASN A 86 -21.38 -16.78 -45.88
CA ASN A 86 -21.46 -18.22 -45.65
C ASN A 86 -20.17 -18.99 -45.98
N SER A 87 -19.97 -20.12 -45.28
CA SER A 87 -19.71 -21.40 -45.93
C SER A 87 -20.15 -22.56 -45.04
N ASN A 88 -20.67 -23.56 -45.73
CA ASN A 88 -21.61 -24.58 -45.31
C ASN A 88 -20.91 -25.93 -45.45
N ASP A 89 -20.83 -26.73 -44.39
CA ASP A 89 -20.72 -28.19 -44.36
C ASP A 89 -20.59 -28.58 -42.88
N GLY A 90 -21.33 -29.50 -42.26
CA GLY A 90 -22.20 -30.55 -42.72
C GLY A 90 -22.11 -31.66 -41.66
N ARG A 91 -23.25 -32.28 -41.31
CA ARG A 91 -23.40 -33.62 -40.71
C ARG A 91 -23.57 -33.76 -39.17
N SER A 92 -24.85 -33.70 -38.79
CA SER A 92 -25.61 -34.70 -37.99
C SER A 92 -24.92 -35.50 -36.88
N SER A 93 -25.35 -35.33 -35.64
CA SER A 93 -26.09 -36.39 -34.92
C SER A 93 -26.83 -35.83 -33.70
N ASN A 94 -28.11 -36.19 -33.64
CA ASN A 94 -29.03 -35.89 -32.56
C ASN A 94 -28.83 -36.91 -31.44
N SER A 95 -28.53 -36.45 -30.22
CA SER A 95 -28.81 -37.22 -29.01
C SER A 95 -29.19 -36.26 -27.89
N SER A 96 -30.49 -36.06 -27.74
CA SER A 96 -31.08 -35.58 -26.50
C SER A 96 -30.86 -36.61 -25.42
N GLN A 97 -30.19 -36.24 -24.32
CA GLN A 97 -30.34 -36.92 -23.05
C GLN A 97 -29.98 -35.99 -21.88
N ASN A 98 -31.01 -35.73 -21.07
CA ASN A 98 -31.01 -35.29 -19.68
C ASN A 98 -30.35 -33.97 -19.30
N ALA A 99 -31.18 -32.93 -19.29
CA ALA A 99 -31.11 -31.86 -18.31
C ALA A 99 -31.39 -32.41 -16.90
N ALA A 100 -30.33 -32.80 -16.19
CA ALA A 100 -30.31 -32.79 -14.74
C ALA A 100 -29.65 -31.46 -14.33
N SER A 101 -30.47 -30.47 -14.00
CA SER A 101 -30.02 -29.22 -13.39
C SER A 101 -29.59 -29.55 -11.95
N SER A 102 -28.36 -30.03 -11.79
CA SER A 102 -27.65 -29.84 -10.54
C SER A 102 -27.11 -28.41 -10.56
N ASN A 103 -27.53 -27.60 -9.59
CA ASN A 103 -26.75 -26.44 -9.17
C ASN A 103 -25.44 -26.97 -8.55
N GLN A 104 -24.55 -27.52 -9.38
CA GLN A 104 -23.14 -27.62 -9.05
C GLN A 104 -22.54 -26.28 -9.38
N GLU A 105 -22.32 -25.50 -8.32
CA GLU A 105 -21.44 -24.35 -8.33
C GLU A 105 -20.12 -24.79 -8.99
N SER A 106 -19.93 -24.40 -10.25
CA SER A 106 -18.76 -24.80 -11.02
C SER A 106 -17.53 -24.19 -10.37
N LYS A 107 -16.55 -25.02 -10.03
CA LYS A 107 -15.30 -24.58 -9.44
C LYS A 107 -14.65 -23.50 -10.32
N PRO A 108 -14.30 -22.31 -9.77
CA PRO A 108 -13.70 -21.23 -10.56
C PRO A 108 -12.34 -21.64 -11.09
N VAL A 109 -11.95 -21.17 -12.29
CA VAL A 109 -10.60 -21.41 -12.80
C VAL A 109 -9.59 -20.48 -12.11
N ALA A 110 -8.31 -20.89 -12.05
CA ALA A 110 -7.25 -20.08 -11.42
C ALA A 110 -7.21 -18.64 -11.95
N ALA A 111 -7.35 -18.46 -13.27
CA ALA A 111 -7.39 -17.14 -13.90
C ALA A 111 -8.53 -16.25 -13.39
N ASP A 112 -9.71 -16.82 -13.12
CA ASP A 112 -10.86 -16.09 -12.57
C ASP A 112 -10.56 -15.66 -11.14
N ILE A 113 -9.97 -16.55 -10.34
CA ILE A 113 -9.55 -16.23 -8.97
C ILE A 113 -8.54 -15.08 -9.00
N LEU A 114 -7.51 -15.12 -9.86
CA LEU A 114 -6.56 -14.02 -10.02
C LEU A 114 -7.27 -12.70 -10.39
N ALA A 115 -8.17 -12.75 -11.37
CA ALA A 115 -8.90 -11.58 -11.85
C ALA A 115 -9.73 -10.91 -10.74
N LYS A 116 -10.32 -11.69 -9.81
CA LYS A 116 -11.08 -11.14 -8.66
C LYS A 116 -10.23 -10.28 -7.73
N TYR A 117 -8.95 -10.59 -7.56
CA TYR A 117 -8.05 -9.84 -6.66
C TYR A 117 -7.35 -8.68 -7.36
N GLN A 118 -7.34 -8.65 -8.69
CA GLN A 118 -6.69 -7.58 -9.46
C GLN A 118 -7.12 -6.16 -9.05
N PRO A 119 -8.41 -5.86 -8.81
CA PRO A 119 -8.82 -4.54 -8.34
C PRO A 119 -8.18 -4.15 -7.01
N ALA A 120 -8.03 -5.09 -6.06
CA ALA A 120 -7.41 -4.82 -4.76
C ALA A 120 -5.93 -4.44 -4.90
N PHE A 121 -5.19 -5.11 -5.79
CA PHE A 121 -3.80 -4.77 -6.08
C PHE A 121 -3.68 -3.42 -6.80
N ASN A 122 -4.55 -3.14 -7.76
CA ASN A 122 -4.58 -1.86 -8.47
C ASN A 122 -4.89 -0.69 -7.51
N ASP A 123 -5.86 -0.88 -6.60
CA ASP A 123 -6.21 0.11 -5.57
C ASP A 123 -5.04 0.35 -4.61
N LEU A 124 -4.34 -0.71 -4.19
CA LEU A 124 -3.13 -0.58 -3.36
C LEU A 124 -2.04 0.20 -4.10
N GLU A 125 -1.79 -0.09 -5.38
CA GLU A 125 -0.81 0.61 -6.18
C GLU A 125 -1.16 2.10 -6.34
N SER A 126 -2.42 2.41 -6.63
CA SER A 126 -2.90 3.80 -6.75
C SER A 126 -2.70 4.57 -5.44
N GLN A 127 -3.08 3.98 -4.30
CA GLN A 127 -2.88 4.58 -2.98
C GLN A 127 -1.39 4.78 -2.66
N ALA A 128 -0.56 3.78 -2.96
CA ALA A 128 0.90 3.86 -2.76
C ALA A 128 1.50 5.01 -3.56
N ASN A 129 1.15 5.13 -4.84
CA ASN A 129 1.63 6.19 -5.72
C ASN A 129 1.15 7.56 -5.24
N GLY A 130 -0.10 7.68 -4.81
CA GLY A 130 -0.65 8.92 -4.24
C GLY A 130 0.11 9.38 -2.99
N LYS A 131 0.30 8.49 -2.01
CA LYS A 131 1.03 8.83 -0.77
C LYS A 131 2.50 9.19 -1.03
N LEU A 132 3.17 8.48 -1.93
CA LEU A 132 4.55 8.78 -2.32
C LEU A 132 4.66 10.13 -3.05
N ASN A 133 3.75 10.44 -3.96
CA ASN A 133 3.72 11.72 -4.66
C ASN A 133 3.48 12.89 -3.69
N ASN A 134 2.59 12.71 -2.72
CA ASN A 134 2.35 13.69 -1.66
C ASN A 134 3.61 13.92 -0.81
N LEU A 135 4.34 12.85 -0.45
CA LEU A 135 5.58 12.96 0.31
C LEU A 135 6.65 13.76 -0.45
N VAL A 136 6.85 13.48 -1.74
CA VAL A 136 7.80 14.21 -2.59
C VAL A 136 7.38 15.67 -2.78
N SER A 137 6.10 15.92 -3.05
CA SER A 137 5.58 17.28 -3.23
C SER A 137 5.75 18.12 -1.97
N TYR A 138 5.54 17.51 -0.80
CA TYR A 138 5.77 18.15 0.47
C TYR A 138 7.26 18.45 0.71
N ALA A 139 8.14 17.50 0.41
CA ALA A 139 9.59 17.69 0.47
C ALA A 139 10.07 18.87 -0.39
N TYR A 140 9.58 18.94 -1.63
CA TYR A 140 9.90 20.04 -2.54
C TYR A 140 9.38 21.38 -2.01
N SER A 141 8.15 21.41 -1.51
CA SER A 141 7.56 22.63 -0.95
C SER A 141 8.35 23.16 0.25
N GLU A 142 8.79 22.26 1.14
CA GLU A 142 9.64 22.63 2.28
C GLU A 142 11.00 23.17 1.82
N TYR A 143 11.62 22.53 0.81
CA TYR A 143 12.87 23.00 0.23
C TYR A 143 12.74 24.42 -0.34
N GLN A 144 11.70 24.67 -1.15
CA GLN A 144 11.47 25.98 -1.77
C GLN A 144 11.18 27.07 -0.74
N ALA A 145 10.39 26.77 0.30
CA ALA A 145 10.12 27.70 1.37
C ALA A 145 11.41 28.11 2.11
N LYS A 146 12.27 27.14 2.45
CA LYS A 146 13.55 27.42 3.10
C LYS A 146 14.46 28.30 2.22
N LYS A 147 14.53 28.00 0.93
CA LYS A 147 15.27 28.83 -0.04
C LYS A 147 14.74 30.26 -0.10
N ALA A 148 13.42 30.43 -0.18
CA ALA A 148 12.79 31.76 -0.25
C ALA A 148 13.02 32.59 1.03
N ASN A 149 13.07 31.93 2.19
CA ASN A 149 13.32 32.57 3.49
C ASN A 149 14.81 32.83 3.77
N GLY A 150 15.72 32.42 2.87
CA GLY A 150 17.16 32.52 3.10
C GLY A 150 17.69 31.56 4.18
N GLU A 151 16.94 30.51 4.51
CA GLU A 151 17.36 29.48 5.45
C GLU A 151 18.40 28.55 4.80
N GLU A 152 19.37 28.09 5.59
CA GLU A 152 20.32 27.08 5.13
C GLU A 152 19.61 25.74 4.90
N VAL A 153 19.76 25.19 3.69
CA VAL A 153 19.22 23.89 3.33
C VAL A 153 20.24 22.81 3.64
N SER A 154 19.98 22.03 4.69
CA SER A 154 20.75 20.82 4.98
C SER A 154 20.22 19.63 4.17
N TYR A 155 20.95 19.23 3.13
CA TYR A 155 20.62 18.05 2.32
C TYR A 155 20.57 16.76 3.16
N PHE A 156 21.44 16.64 4.17
CA PHE A 156 21.44 15.50 5.09
C PHE A 156 20.15 15.42 5.91
N TYR A 157 19.65 16.56 6.40
CA TYR A 157 18.38 16.63 7.12
C TYR A 157 17.22 16.17 6.24
N PHE A 158 17.10 16.72 5.03
CA PHE A 158 16.06 16.33 4.07
C PHE A 158 16.14 14.84 3.72
N TYR A 159 17.34 14.34 3.42
CA TYR A 159 17.53 12.92 3.15
C TYR A 159 17.06 12.06 4.32
N SER A 160 17.52 12.35 5.54
CA SER A 160 17.14 11.57 6.74
C SER A 160 15.62 11.57 6.97
N LYS A 161 14.99 12.74 6.95
CA LYS A 161 13.55 12.92 7.17
C LYS A 161 12.71 12.17 6.13
N TYR A 162 12.96 12.43 4.84
CA TYR A 162 12.13 11.91 3.75
C TYR A 162 12.44 10.45 3.40
N SER A 163 13.69 9.98 3.59
CA SER A 163 14.01 8.55 3.42
C SER A 163 13.36 7.69 4.51
N SER A 164 13.33 8.18 5.76
CA SER A 164 12.63 7.50 6.86
C SER A 164 11.13 7.40 6.58
N ALA A 165 10.49 8.51 6.17
CA ALA A 165 9.08 8.54 5.79
C ALA A 165 8.76 7.60 4.60
N ALA A 166 9.59 7.61 3.57
CA ALA A 166 9.44 6.72 2.42
C ALA A 166 9.55 5.25 2.81
N LYS A 167 10.49 4.91 3.72
CA LYS A 167 10.65 3.54 4.25
C LYS A 167 9.42 3.08 5.04
N GLN A 168 8.82 3.97 5.82
CA GLN A 168 7.58 3.68 6.55
C GLN A 168 6.42 3.42 5.59
N LEU A 169 6.23 4.28 4.59
CA LEU A 169 5.24 4.05 3.53
C LEU A 169 5.46 2.70 2.83
N GLU A 170 6.69 2.39 2.44
CA GLU A 170 7.03 1.14 1.79
C GLU A 170 6.69 -0.08 2.66
N THR A 171 6.98 -0.01 3.97
CA THR A 171 6.66 -1.08 4.92
C THR A 171 5.14 -1.32 4.96
N SER A 172 4.34 -0.26 5.02
CA SER A 172 2.88 -0.38 5.02
C SER A 172 2.31 -0.89 3.68
N ILE A 173 2.95 -0.55 2.56
CA ILE A 173 2.59 -1.09 1.23
C ILE A 173 2.91 -2.59 1.20
N ASP A 174 4.09 -3.01 1.66
CA ASP A 174 4.48 -4.42 1.74
C ASP A 174 3.48 -5.22 2.59
N GLN A 175 3.14 -4.72 3.77
CA GLN A 175 2.15 -5.36 4.65
C GLN A 175 0.77 -5.50 3.99
N SER A 176 0.31 -4.45 3.31
CA SER A 176 -0.97 -4.45 2.59
C SER A 176 -0.95 -5.41 1.41
N PHE A 177 0.17 -5.45 0.67
CA PHE A 177 0.36 -6.39 -0.43
C PHE A 177 0.34 -7.82 0.08
N ASP A 178 1.10 -8.13 1.12
CA ASP A 178 1.19 -9.46 1.70
C ASP A 178 -0.18 -9.93 2.22
N TYR A 179 -0.99 -9.02 2.76
CA TYR A 179 -2.36 -9.31 3.18
C TYR A 179 -3.26 -9.71 2.00
N ILE A 180 -3.29 -8.94 0.91
CA ILE A 180 -4.07 -9.27 -0.30
C ILE A 180 -3.55 -10.54 -0.95
N TYR A 181 -2.22 -10.67 -1.09
CA TYR A 181 -1.56 -11.82 -1.69
C TYR A 181 -1.81 -13.11 -0.90
N GLY A 182 -1.77 -13.04 0.43
CA GLY A 182 -2.12 -14.17 1.30
C GLY A 182 -3.57 -14.63 1.10
N ALA A 183 -4.52 -13.69 0.97
CA ALA A 183 -5.92 -14.03 0.69
C ALA A 183 -6.09 -14.68 -0.69
N LEU A 184 -5.41 -14.17 -1.73
CA LEU A 184 -5.38 -14.75 -3.07
C LEU A 184 -4.84 -16.19 -3.06
N VAL A 185 -3.66 -16.40 -2.46
CA VAL A 185 -3.03 -17.73 -2.36
C VAL A 185 -3.94 -18.69 -1.62
N LYS A 186 -4.55 -18.24 -0.53
CA LYS A 186 -5.51 -19.05 0.22
C LYS A 186 -6.71 -19.46 -0.63
N GLU A 187 -7.31 -18.56 -1.41
CA GLU A 187 -8.44 -18.92 -2.28
C GLU A 187 -8.03 -19.87 -3.42
N LEU A 188 -6.82 -19.73 -3.96
CA LEU A 188 -6.27 -20.67 -4.94
C LEU A 188 -6.13 -22.07 -4.33
N GLU A 189 -5.54 -22.18 -3.13
CA GLU A 189 -5.35 -23.46 -2.42
C GLU A 189 -6.68 -24.09 -1.99
N ASP A 190 -7.61 -23.29 -1.43
CA ASP A 190 -8.97 -23.72 -1.09
C ASP A 190 -9.71 -24.23 -2.36
N SER A 191 -9.35 -23.68 -3.52
CA SER A 191 -9.81 -24.11 -4.85
C SER A 191 -8.86 -25.13 -5.51
N GLY A 192 -8.02 -25.83 -4.75
CA GLY A 192 -7.17 -26.93 -5.26
C GLY A 192 -6.15 -26.54 -6.33
N TYR A 193 -5.81 -25.26 -6.46
CA TYR A 193 -4.70 -24.76 -7.26
C TYR A 193 -3.45 -24.59 -6.38
N SER A 194 -2.28 -24.51 -7.01
CA SER A 194 -1.03 -24.25 -6.29
C SER A 194 -0.83 -22.75 -6.03
N ALA A 195 -0.13 -22.41 -4.95
CA ALA A 195 0.32 -21.03 -4.69
C ALA A 195 1.21 -20.48 -5.82
N GLY A 196 1.81 -21.35 -6.64
CA GLY A 196 2.64 -20.97 -7.79
C GLY A 196 1.88 -20.18 -8.86
N GLU A 197 0.56 -20.36 -8.96
CA GLU A 197 -0.30 -19.60 -9.88
C GLU A 197 -0.27 -18.10 -9.61
N ALA A 198 -0.03 -17.69 -8.35
CA ALA A 198 0.06 -16.28 -7.96
C ALA A 198 1.46 -15.67 -8.15
N LYS A 199 2.48 -16.45 -8.56
CA LYS A 199 3.87 -15.99 -8.57
C LYS A 199 4.07 -14.72 -9.42
N SER A 200 3.42 -14.65 -10.58
CA SER A 200 3.50 -13.50 -11.48
C SER A 200 3.07 -12.19 -10.81
N ILE A 201 2.07 -12.23 -9.93
CA ILE A 201 1.61 -11.08 -9.14
C ILE A 201 2.71 -10.59 -8.19
N LYS A 202 3.38 -11.51 -7.50
CA LYS A 202 4.48 -11.17 -6.60
C LYS A 202 5.68 -10.61 -7.35
N ASP A 203 6.04 -11.21 -8.48
CA ASP A 203 7.14 -10.72 -9.32
C ASP A 203 6.85 -9.31 -9.85
N HIS A 204 5.61 -9.07 -10.31
CA HIS A 204 5.16 -7.75 -10.76
C HIS A 204 5.26 -6.71 -9.62
N TYR A 205 4.80 -7.04 -8.42
CA TYR A 205 4.91 -6.17 -7.25
C TYR A 205 6.38 -5.79 -6.93
N VAL A 206 7.27 -6.78 -6.92
CA VAL A 206 8.71 -6.54 -6.68
C VAL A 206 9.31 -5.64 -7.76
N SER A 207 8.89 -5.80 -9.02
CA SER A 207 9.31 -4.93 -10.12
C SER A 207 8.84 -3.49 -9.92
N LEU A 208 7.54 -3.28 -9.65
CA LEU A 208 6.96 -1.96 -9.38
C LEU A 208 7.62 -1.28 -8.16
N LYS A 209 7.90 -2.04 -7.11
CA LYS A 209 8.62 -1.55 -5.93
C LYS A 209 9.98 -0.95 -6.30
N LYS A 210 10.76 -1.63 -7.15
CA LYS A 210 12.04 -1.11 -7.66
C LYS A 210 11.85 0.14 -8.51
N GLN A 211 10.90 0.10 -9.44
CA GLN A 211 10.60 1.24 -10.32
C GLN A 211 10.21 2.49 -9.52
N ARG A 212 9.34 2.35 -8.51
CA ARG A 212 8.94 3.45 -7.60
C ARG A 212 10.14 4.07 -6.89
N ARG A 213 11.01 3.26 -6.30
CA ARG A 213 12.24 3.75 -5.66
C ARG A 213 13.12 4.54 -6.64
N SER A 214 13.33 4.02 -7.84
CA SER A 214 14.10 4.71 -8.88
C SER A 214 13.44 6.02 -9.31
N ALA A 215 12.12 6.04 -9.51
CA ALA A 215 11.37 7.23 -9.88
C ALA A 215 11.43 8.31 -8.79
N LEU A 216 11.34 7.93 -7.51
CA LEU A 216 11.49 8.85 -6.38
C LEU A 216 12.87 9.52 -6.37
N MET A 217 13.93 8.74 -6.57
CA MET A 217 15.30 9.28 -6.62
C MET A 217 15.48 10.23 -7.80
N LYS A 218 14.96 9.86 -8.98
CA LYS A 218 15.02 10.72 -10.17
C LYS A 218 14.28 12.03 -9.94
N ASN A 219 13.04 11.97 -9.46
CA ASN A 219 12.22 13.16 -9.19
C ASN A 219 12.88 14.06 -8.13
N ALA A 220 13.46 13.47 -7.07
CA ALA A 220 14.18 14.24 -6.06
C ALA A 220 15.38 14.99 -6.66
N VAL A 221 16.16 14.35 -7.53
CA VAL A 221 17.31 14.99 -8.19
C VAL A 221 16.89 16.08 -9.17
N GLU A 222 15.83 15.86 -9.96
CA GLU A 222 15.34 16.84 -10.94
C GLU A 222 14.81 18.11 -10.27
N ASN A 223 14.15 17.98 -9.13
CA ASN A 223 13.58 19.11 -8.39
C ASN A 223 14.61 19.88 -7.53
N LEU A 224 15.86 19.42 -7.46
CA LEU A 224 16.95 20.10 -6.74
C LEU A 224 17.85 20.95 -7.65
N LYS A 225 17.66 20.89 -8.97
CA LYS A 225 18.38 21.71 -9.96
C LYS A 225 17.70 23.06 -10.15
#